data_AF-A0AAW2UVU2-F1
#
_entry.id   AF-A0AAW2UVU2-F1
#
_cell.length_a   1.000
_cell.length_b   1.000
_cell.length_c   1.000
_cell.angle_alpha   90.00
_cell.angle_beta   90.00
_cell.angle_gamma   90.00
#
_symmetry.space_group_name_H-M   'P 1'
#
loop_
_entity.id
_entity.type
_entity.pdbx_description
1 polymer ?
#
loop_
_entity_poly.entity_id
_entity_poly.type
_entity_poly.pdbx_seq_one_letter_code
_entity_poly.pdbx_strand_id
1 'polypeptide(L)'
;MAAFSLKIPNPIKKSWSNSYLVQWQKPQAGWIKLNIDCASKGKSEPSGAGGIARNDKGRVLFAFLEPIGIATNWQAELKVLWRGL
;
A
#
# COMPACT_ATOMS: atom_id res chain seq x y z
N MET A 1 -7.14 -3.58 48.39
CA MET A 1 -6.73 -3.55 46.97
C MET A 1 -7.60 -4.55 46.22
N ALA A 2 -8.57 -4.10 45.43
CA ALA A 2 -9.47 -4.98 44.67
C ALA A 2 -8.82 -5.35 43.32
N ALA A 3 -8.73 -6.63 42.99
CA ALA A 3 -8.28 -7.10 41.69
C ALA A 3 -9.47 -7.09 40.72
N PHE A 4 -9.43 -6.22 39.71
CA PHE A 4 -10.35 -6.27 38.57
C PHE A 4 -9.91 -7.39 37.63
N SER A 5 -10.72 -8.44 37.50
CA SER A 5 -10.55 -9.48 36.48
C SER A 5 -11.15 -9.00 35.16
N LEU A 6 -10.30 -8.66 34.19
CA LEU A 6 -10.73 -8.32 32.84
C LEU A 6 -11.12 -9.62 32.12
N LYS A 7 -12.42 -9.87 31.93
CA LYS A 7 -12.87 -10.94 31.04
C LYS A 7 -12.53 -10.56 29.61
N ILE A 8 -11.49 -11.16 29.05
CA ILE A 8 -11.15 -11.05 27.63
C ILE A 8 -12.31 -11.70 26.86
N PRO A 9 -13.01 -10.97 25.97
CA PRO A 9 -14.09 -11.55 25.18
C PRO A 9 -13.55 -12.70 24.32
N ASN A 10 -14.36 -13.75 24.15
CA ASN A 10 -14.03 -14.85 23.25
C ASN A 10 -13.68 -14.29 21.84
N PRO A 11 -12.64 -14.82 21.18
CA PRO A 11 -12.27 -14.38 19.84
C PRO A 11 -13.46 -14.56 18.90
N ILE A 12 -13.84 -13.48 18.21
CA ILE A 12 -14.87 -13.50 17.18
C ILE A 12 -14.49 -14.57 16.15
N LYS A 13 -15.34 -15.58 15.96
CA LYS A 13 -15.16 -16.60 14.92
C LYS A 13 -15.25 -15.91 13.55
N LYS A 14 -14.11 -15.54 12.96
CA LYS A 14 -14.06 -15.05 11.58
C LYS A 14 -14.44 -16.19 10.64
N SER A 15 -15.52 -16.02 9.88
CA SER A 15 -15.78 -16.87 8.71
C SER A 15 -14.73 -16.54 7.66
N TRP A 16 -13.81 -17.47 7.43
CA TRP A 16 -12.78 -17.29 6.42
C TRP A 16 -13.43 -17.32 5.03
N SER A 17 -13.41 -16.17 4.34
CA SER A 17 -13.52 -16.15 2.89
C SER A 17 -12.35 -16.95 2.30
N ASN A 18 -12.57 -17.67 1.19
CA ASN A 18 -11.50 -18.31 0.43
C ASN A 18 -10.34 -17.32 0.24
N SER A 19 -9.21 -17.60 0.87
CA SER A 19 -8.01 -16.77 0.80
C SER A 19 -7.05 -17.40 -0.18
N TYR A 20 -6.53 -16.61 -1.11
CA TYR A 20 -5.51 -17.04 -2.06
C TYR A 20 -4.15 -16.60 -1.56
N LEU A 21 -3.19 -17.52 -1.55
CA LEU A 21 -1.80 -17.17 -1.29
C LEU A 21 -1.22 -16.51 -2.54
N VAL A 22 -0.99 -15.21 -2.46
CA VAL A 22 -0.28 -14.47 -3.51
C VAL A 22 1.16 -14.29 -3.06
N GLN A 23 2.09 -14.90 -3.79
CA GLN A 23 3.52 -14.70 -3.56
C GLN A 23 4.07 -13.68 -4.55
N TRP A 24 4.84 -12.73 -4.04
CA TRP A 24 5.58 -11.81 -4.87
C TRP A 24 6.76 -12.53 -5.56
N GLN A 25 6.88 -12.37 -6.87
CA GLN A 25 7.97 -12.92 -7.67
C GLN A 25 8.85 -11.80 -8.22
N LYS A 26 10.16 -12.06 -8.33
CA LYS A 26 11.07 -11.12 -8.98
C LYS A 26 10.66 -10.96 -10.46
N PRO A 27 10.68 -9.74 -11.03
CA PRO A 27 10.45 -9.53 -12.45
C PRO A 27 11.44 -10.34 -13.29
N GLN A 28 10.97 -10.81 -14.44
CA GLN A 28 11.82 -11.46 -15.43
C GLN A 28 12.85 -10.46 -16.01
N ALA A 29 13.89 -10.99 -16.65
CA ALA A 29 14.86 -10.16 -17.36
C ALA A 29 14.15 -9.25 -18.39
N GLY A 30 14.59 -7.99 -18.47
CA GLY A 30 13.99 -6.98 -19.36
C GLY A 30 12.73 -6.30 -18.82
N TRP A 31 12.18 -6.73 -17.67
CA TRP A 31 11.01 -6.07 -17.07
C TRP A 31 11.41 -4.88 -16.21
N ILE A 32 10.52 -3.90 -16.17
CA ILE A 32 10.58 -2.77 -15.23
C ILE A 32 9.55 -3.01 -14.13
N LYS A 33 9.98 -2.83 -12.88
CA LYS A 33 9.11 -2.83 -11.71
C LYS A 33 8.84 -1.40 -11.29
N LEU A 34 7.58 -1.03 -11.26
CA LEU A 34 7.10 0.21 -10.65
C LEU A 34 6.55 -0.11 -9.25
N ASN A 35 7.21 0.39 -8.21
CA ASN A 35 6.67 0.39 -6.85
C ASN A 35 6.09 1.78 -6.57
N ILE A 36 4.88 1.83 -6.03
CA ILE A 36 4.21 3.06 -5.64
C ILE A 36 3.79 2.99 -4.18
N ASP A 37 3.75 4.14 -3.51
CA ASP A 37 3.21 4.28 -2.16
C ASP A 37 2.46 5.60 -2.02
N CYS A 38 1.41 5.60 -1.20
CA CYS A 38 0.55 6.75 -0.94
C CYS A 38 0.41 6.97 0.56
N ALA A 39 0.55 8.22 0.97
CA ALA A 39 0.33 8.65 2.35
C ALA A 39 -0.85 9.62 2.39
N SER A 40 -1.87 9.29 3.19
CA SER A 40 -3.00 10.18 3.48
C SER A 40 -3.17 10.31 4.99
N LYS A 41 -3.42 11.54 5.46
CA LYS A 41 -3.74 11.79 6.88
C LYS A 41 -5.22 11.55 7.21
N GLY A 42 -6.08 11.33 6.21
CA GLY A 42 -7.52 11.16 6.37
C GLY A 42 -8.31 11.55 5.13
N LYS A 43 -9.60 11.18 5.08
CA LYS A 43 -10.48 11.34 3.91
C LYS A 43 -10.61 12.78 3.37
N SER A 44 -10.39 13.78 4.24
CA SER A 44 -10.48 15.20 3.90
C SER A 44 -9.15 15.94 4.11
N GLU A 45 -8.06 15.21 4.34
CA GLU A 45 -6.76 15.77 4.62
C GLU A 45 -5.83 15.66 3.41
N PRO A 46 -4.73 16.43 3.37
CA PRO A 46 -3.76 16.34 2.30
C PRO A 46 -3.16 14.92 2.18
N SER A 47 -3.08 14.47 0.94
CA SER A 47 -2.45 13.24 0.53
C SER A 47 -1.25 13.55 -0.36
N GLY A 48 -0.21 12.74 -0.21
CA GLY A 48 0.96 12.73 -1.06
C GLY A 48 1.25 11.31 -1.52
N ALA A 49 1.94 11.17 -2.64
CA ALA A 49 2.30 9.86 -3.15
C ALA A 49 3.67 9.91 -3.82
N GLY A 50 4.25 8.74 -4.05
CA GLY A 50 5.49 8.63 -4.79
C GLY A 50 5.63 7.26 -5.42
N GLY A 51 6.61 7.16 -6.30
CA GLY A 51 6.92 5.90 -6.95
C GLY A 51 8.37 5.81 -7.38
N ILE A 52 8.81 4.58 -7.59
CA ILE A 52 10.15 4.26 -8.06
C ILE A 52 10.08 3.13 -9.09
N ALA A 53 10.64 3.38 -10.25
CA ALA A 53 10.81 2.39 -11.30
C ALA A 53 12.22 1.80 -11.22
N ARG A 54 12.33 0.48 -11.24
CA ARG A 54 13.60 -0.25 -11.25
C ARG A 54 13.63 -1.28 -12.37
N ASN A 55 14.79 -1.47 -12.98
CA ASN A 55 14.97 -2.58 -13.93
C ASN A 55 15.09 -3.94 -13.20
N ASP A 56 15.20 -5.01 -13.98
CA ASP A 56 15.41 -6.40 -13.54
C ASP A 56 16.68 -6.61 -12.69
N LYS A 57 17.68 -5.73 -12.85
CA LYS A 57 18.92 -5.68 -12.05
C LYS A 57 18.77 -4.86 -10.77
N GLY A 58 17.59 -4.30 -10.50
CA GLY A 58 17.30 -3.47 -9.33
C GLY A 58 17.82 -2.04 -9.42
N ARG A 59 18.37 -1.61 -10.57
CA ARG A 59 18.81 -0.22 -10.77
C ARG A 59 17.60 0.68 -10.91
N VAL A 60 17.65 1.83 -10.24
CA VAL A 60 16.62 2.85 -10.35
C VAL A 60 16.69 3.48 -11.74
N LEU A 61 15.56 3.48 -12.44
CA LEU A 61 15.41 4.15 -13.74
C LEU A 61 14.88 5.56 -13.55
N PHE A 62 13.85 5.71 -12.71
CA PHE A 62 13.35 7.00 -12.25
C PHE A 62 12.64 6.86 -10.90
N ALA A 63 12.49 7.99 -10.22
CA ALA A 63 11.70 8.12 -9.01
C ALA A 63 10.92 9.44 -9.07
N PHE A 64 9.75 9.47 -8.45
CA PHE A 64 8.90 10.66 -8.43
C PHE A 64 8.13 10.76 -7.11
N LEU A 65 7.72 11.99 -6.81
CA LEU A 65 6.94 12.39 -5.65
C LEU A 65 5.86 13.35 -6.17
N GLU A 66 4.63 13.19 -5.73
CA GLU A 66 3.50 13.99 -6.21
C GLU A 66 2.60 14.42 -5.04
N PRO A 67 2.32 15.73 -4.90
CA PRO A 67 1.24 16.18 -4.04
C PRO A 67 -0.11 15.83 -4.69
N ILE A 68 -0.86 14.93 -4.07
CA ILE A 68 -2.16 14.48 -4.60
C ILE A 68 -3.26 15.50 -4.30
N GLY A 69 -3.15 16.23 -3.18
CA GLY A 69 -4.19 17.11 -2.66
C GLY A 69 -5.15 16.35 -1.74
N ILE A 70 -6.39 16.80 -1.62
CA ILE A 70 -7.42 16.09 -0.85
C ILE A 70 -7.94 14.91 -1.71
N ALA A 71 -7.65 13.69 -1.29
CA ALA A 71 -8.09 12.48 -1.97
C ALA A 71 -8.27 11.33 -0.98
N THR A 72 -9.19 10.42 -1.28
CA THR A 72 -9.28 9.13 -0.56
C THR A 72 -8.05 8.27 -0.85
N ASN A 73 -7.79 7.26 -0.01
CA ASN A 73 -6.67 6.33 -0.20
C ASN A 73 -6.66 5.71 -1.60
N TRP A 74 -7.80 5.20 -2.07
CA TRP A 74 -7.89 4.56 -3.39
C TRP A 74 -7.74 5.56 -4.55
N GLN A 75 -8.21 6.80 -4.40
CA GLN A 75 -8.03 7.85 -5.42
C GLN A 75 -6.55 8.24 -5.54
N ALA A 76 -5.86 8.37 -4.40
CA ALA A 76 -4.43 8.64 -4.36
C ALA A 76 -3.63 7.50 -5.01
N GLU A 77 -3.94 6.25 -4.65
CA GLU A 77 -3.29 5.06 -5.24
C GLU A 77 -3.49 4.97 -6.76
N LEU A 78 -4.71 5.17 -7.24
CA LEU A 78 -4.99 5.13 -8.68
C LEU A 78 -4.28 6.26 -9.44
N LYS A 79 -4.26 7.47 -8.88
CA LYS A 79 -3.61 8.62 -9.50
C LYS A 79 -2.10 8.42 -9.59
N VAL A 80 -1.45 7.95 -8.53
CA VAL A 80 0.01 7.72 -8.56
C VAL A 80 0.38 6.55 -9.48
N LEU A 81 -0.48 5.54 -9.60
CA LEU A 81 -0.32 4.46 -10.56
C LEU A 81 -0.34 5.00 -11.99
N TRP A 82 -1.34 5.82 -12.32
CA TRP A 82 -1.45 6.47 -13.64
C TRP A 82 -0.23 7.32 -13.97
N ARG A 83 0.36 8.01 -12.97
CA ARG A 83 1.55 8.83 -13.20
C ARG A 83 2.81 8.04 -13.54
N GLY A 84 2.93 6.84 -12.97
CA GLY A 84 4.12 6.00 -13.11
C GLY A 84 4.11 5.05 -14.32
N LEU A 85 2.95 4.91 -14.98
CA LEU A 85 2.79 4.21 -16.27
C LEU A 85 3.10 5.16 -17.44
#